data_AF-A0A955JIM2-F1
#
_entry.id   AF-A0A955JIM2-F1
#
_cell.length_a   1.000
_cell.length_b   1.000
_cell.length_c   1.000
_cell.angle_alpha   90.00
_cell.angle_beta   90.00
_cell.angle_gamma   90.00
#
_symmetry.space_group_name_H-M   'P 1'
#
loop_
_entity.id
_entity.type
_entity.pdbx_description
1 polymer ?
#
loop_
_entity_poly.entity_id
_entity_poly.type
_entity_poly.pdbx_seq_one_letter_code
_entity_poly.pdbx_strand_id
1 'polypeptide(L)'
;MVDPAEGAGGQIRSAHDLVMSIVERPVFLRDVVSESVLGGHTFGRLQLGDFVLQLLLETSEFRERAASYRDFGVAAGAWCLGGAGRYGRTLGYNVKLDGTDLVNIHAEDQVVAKAEQAGFDTISVLTIIGPPQEDHASGKLTETLHPCGRCRSMLSESPLVTEDTLVVTARPDFTVVQFASLSAIIAAHDGQPNPAIQTFEFPTTPAILQPRDLPSDWEIVSGRVEPRAVPEIDSSDFDESIGLYLLQRYRERLALGGL
;
A
#
# COMPACT_ATOMS: atom_id res chain seq x y z
N MET A 1 17.18 -33.88 -11.61
CA MET A 1 15.96 -33.21 -11.13
C MET A 1 16.42 -32.33 -10.00
N VAL A 2 16.60 -31.03 -10.27
CA VAL A 2 17.08 -30.05 -9.27
C VAL A 2 15.85 -29.49 -8.58
N ASP A 3 15.85 -29.50 -7.26
CA ASP A 3 14.77 -29.00 -6.42
C ASP A 3 14.65 -27.47 -6.60
N PRO A 4 13.53 -26.93 -7.11
CA PRO A 4 13.37 -25.49 -7.31
C PRO A 4 13.06 -24.73 -6.00
N ALA A 5 13.10 -25.36 -4.83
CA ALA A 5 12.75 -24.74 -3.55
C ALA A 5 13.92 -24.16 -2.74
N GLU A 6 15.19 -24.30 -3.15
CA GLU A 6 16.31 -23.58 -2.50
C GLU A 6 16.38 -22.12 -3.00
N GLY A 7 15.33 -21.36 -2.71
CA GLY A 7 15.37 -19.91 -2.82
C GLY A 7 16.40 -19.34 -1.85
N ALA A 8 17.21 -18.39 -2.32
CA ALA A 8 18.23 -17.68 -1.56
C ALA A 8 17.64 -16.96 -0.34
N GLY A 9 17.40 -17.70 0.74
CA GLY A 9 17.00 -17.21 2.06
C GLY A 9 18.20 -16.63 2.78
N GLY A 10 18.70 -15.49 2.28
CA GLY A 10 19.59 -14.65 3.08
C GLY A 10 18.84 -14.26 4.34
N GLN A 11 19.39 -14.58 5.50
CA GLN A 11 18.79 -14.22 6.79
C GLN A 11 18.81 -12.68 6.90
N ILE A 12 17.68 -12.02 6.77
CA ILE A 12 17.55 -10.58 6.97
C ILE A 12 17.70 -10.32 8.47
N ARG A 13 18.80 -9.68 8.86
CA ARG A 13 19.14 -9.43 10.26
C ARG A 13 18.89 -7.99 10.67
N SER A 14 18.64 -7.11 9.71
CA SER A 14 18.44 -5.69 9.93
C SER A 14 17.48 -5.09 8.90
N ALA A 15 16.97 -3.90 9.22
CA ALA A 15 16.21 -3.09 8.27
C ALA A 15 17.02 -2.75 7.02
N HIS A 16 18.34 -2.57 7.18
CA HIS A 16 19.23 -2.35 6.06
C HIS A 16 19.27 -3.57 5.14
N ASP A 17 19.33 -4.79 5.69
CA ASP A 17 19.29 -6.00 4.86
C ASP A 17 17.95 -6.15 4.11
N LEU A 18 16.83 -5.76 4.74
CA LEU A 18 15.53 -5.70 4.08
C LEU A 18 15.54 -4.70 2.93
N VAL A 19 15.93 -3.47 3.19
CA VAL A 19 16.04 -2.41 2.18
C VAL A 19 16.99 -2.79 1.06
N MET A 20 18.16 -3.34 1.37
CA MET A 20 19.14 -3.75 0.36
C MET A 20 18.67 -4.96 -0.43
N SER A 21 17.97 -5.92 0.19
CA SER A 21 17.37 -7.05 -0.54
C SER A 21 16.31 -6.60 -1.57
N ILE A 22 15.60 -5.51 -1.27
CA ILE A 22 14.65 -4.87 -2.18
C ILE A 22 15.44 -4.10 -3.26
N VAL A 23 16.43 -3.29 -2.86
CA VAL A 23 17.24 -2.40 -3.73
C VAL A 23 18.13 -3.15 -4.72
N GLU A 24 18.73 -4.26 -4.31
CA GLU A 24 19.74 -4.99 -5.08
C GLU A 24 19.13 -5.97 -6.10
N ARG A 25 17.81 -6.19 -6.09
CA ARG A 25 17.16 -7.09 -7.05
C ARG A 25 16.85 -6.33 -8.35
N PRO A 26 17.40 -6.78 -9.50
CA PRO A 26 17.40 -6.02 -10.75
C PRO A 26 16.02 -5.87 -11.41
N VAL A 27 14.99 -6.54 -10.92
CA VAL A 27 13.68 -6.65 -11.59
C VAL A 27 12.77 -5.46 -11.32
N PHE A 28 12.93 -4.74 -10.20
CA PHE A 28 11.95 -3.72 -9.80
C PHE A 28 12.46 -2.26 -9.87
N LEU A 29 13.78 -2.03 -9.93
CA LEU A 29 14.34 -0.75 -9.48
C LEU A 29 15.30 -0.05 -10.43
N ARG A 30 15.77 -0.73 -11.47
CA ARG A 30 16.63 -0.06 -12.47
C ARG A 30 15.87 1.03 -13.23
N ASP A 31 14.56 0.85 -13.44
CA ASP A 31 13.79 1.78 -14.27
C ASP A 31 13.16 2.92 -13.46
N VAL A 32 12.88 2.73 -12.16
CA VAL A 32 12.31 3.79 -11.29
C VAL A 32 13.36 4.83 -10.88
N VAL A 33 14.64 4.44 -10.79
CA VAL A 33 15.71 5.31 -10.24
C VAL A 33 16.65 5.85 -11.31
N SER A 34 16.74 5.24 -12.51
CA SER A 34 17.83 5.56 -13.44
C SER A 34 17.64 6.74 -14.40
N GLU A 35 16.43 7.31 -14.59
CA GLU A 35 16.25 8.37 -15.60
C GLU A 35 15.47 9.63 -15.19
N SER A 36 14.92 9.73 -13.98
CA SER A 36 14.38 11.01 -13.51
C SER A 36 15.51 11.95 -13.11
N VAL A 37 16.00 12.69 -14.10
CA VAL A 37 16.75 13.94 -13.99
C VAL A 37 15.93 14.94 -13.17
N LEU A 38 15.97 14.81 -11.85
CA LEU A 38 15.42 15.78 -10.91
C LEU A 38 16.39 16.95 -10.75
N GLY A 39 16.50 17.78 -11.80
CA GLY A 39 16.85 19.20 -11.69
C GLY A 39 18.08 19.61 -10.88
N GLY A 40 19.11 18.76 -10.72
CA GLY A 40 20.34 19.14 -10.01
C GLY A 40 20.20 19.35 -8.50
N HIS A 41 19.08 18.96 -7.89
CA HIS A 41 18.94 18.93 -6.44
C HIS A 41 19.40 17.57 -5.92
N THR A 42 20.54 17.55 -5.23
CA THR A 42 20.98 16.41 -4.43
C THR A 42 20.01 16.25 -3.25
N PHE A 43 18.89 15.56 -3.49
CA PHE A 43 18.23 14.83 -2.42
C PHE A 43 19.31 13.92 -1.82
N GLY A 44 19.69 14.17 -0.57
CA GLY A 44 20.54 13.24 0.17
C GLY A 44 19.90 11.86 0.04
N ARG A 45 20.70 10.84 -0.33
CA ARG A 45 20.29 9.47 -0.71
C ARG A 45 19.23 8.86 0.23
N LEU A 46 17.98 9.30 0.13
CA LEU A 46 16.83 8.58 0.66
C LEU A 46 16.65 7.43 -0.31
N GLN A 47 16.95 6.24 0.18
CA GLN A 47 16.81 5.04 -0.62
C GLN A 47 15.32 4.73 -0.71
N LEU A 48 14.87 4.10 -1.82
CA LEU A 48 13.47 3.71 -1.96
C LEU A 48 12.95 2.93 -0.74
N GLY A 49 13.82 2.13 -0.11
CA GLY A 49 13.49 1.42 1.12
C GLY A 49 13.00 2.33 2.25
N ASP A 50 13.57 3.53 2.41
CA ASP A 50 13.13 4.48 3.44
C ASP A 50 11.70 4.96 3.16
N PHE A 51 11.37 5.23 1.90
CA PHE A 51 10.02 5.64 1.50
C PHE A 51 9.00 4.52 1.71
N VAL A 52 9.34 3.27 1.36
CA VAL A 52 8.44 2.13 1.55
C VAL A 52 8.22 1.86 3.04
N LEU A 53 9.28 1.92 3.86
CA LEU A 53 9.17 1.76 5.30
C LEU A 53 8.32 2.85 5.93
N GLN A 54 8.53 4.11 5.54
CA GLN A 54 7.72 5.22 6.01
C GLN A 54 6.25 5.04 5.63
N LEU A 55 5.97 4.67 4.37
CA LEU A 55 4.60 4.44 3.91
C LEU A 55 3.92 3.28 4.65
N LEU A 56 4.64 2.20 4.94
CA LEU A 56 4.15 1.08 5.75
C LEU A 56 3.78 1.51 7.18
N LEU A 57 4.66 2.26 7.84
CA LEU A 57 4.41 2.77 9.19
C LEU A 57 3.17 3.66 9.23
N GLU A 58 3.09 4.64 8.33
CA GLU A 58 1.96 5.57 8.24
C GLU A 58 0.66 4.84 7.91
N THR A 59 0.71 3.84 7.03
CA THR A 59 -0.46 3.00 6.71
C THR A 59 -0.93 2.21 7.93
N SER A 60 0.00 1.73 8.76
CA SER A 60 -0.34 0.97 9.97
C SER A 60 -1.04 1.87 11.00
N GLU A 61 -0.52 3.08 11.21
CA GLU A 61 -1.17 4.08 12.06
C GLU A 61 -2.58 4.44 11.54
N PHE A 62 -2.74 4.53 10.21
CA PHE A 62 -4.03 4.84 9.60
C PHE A 62 -5.06 3.72 9.76
N ARG A 63 -4.63 2.48 10.03
CA ARG A 63 -5.52 1.32 10.30
C ARG A 63 -6.40 1.55 11.51
N GLU A 64 -5.93 2.29 12.49
CA GLU A 64 -6.70 2.62 13.71
C GLU A 64 -7.91 3.51 13.42
N ARG A 65 -8.00 4.10 12.22
CA ARG A 65 -9.18 4.85 11.75
C ARG A 65 -10.23 3.96 11.09
N ALA A 66 -9.92 2.68 10.84
CA ALA A 66 -10.83 1.77 10.18
C ALA A 66 -12.10 1.56 11.00
N ALA A 67 -13.25 1.58 10.32
CA ALA A 67 -14.55 1.33 10.92
C ALA A 67 -15.14 0.06 10.31
N SER A 68 -15.40 -0.95 11.13
CA SER A 68 -15.86 -2.26 10.65
C SER A 68 -16.75 -2.92 11.70
N TYR A 69 -17.99 -3.25 11.34
CA TYR A 69 -18.94 -3.94 12.24
C TYR A 69 -18.42 -5.30 12.75
N ARG A 70 -17.40 -5.85 12.10
CA ARG A 70 -16.77 -7.15 12.41
C ARG A 70 -15.36 -7.01 13.00
N ASP A 71 -14.98 -5.82 13.46
CA ASP A 71 -13.66 -5.52 14.03
C ASP A 71 -12.49 -5.91 13.10
N PHE A 72 -12.70 -5.75 11.79
CA PHE A 72 -11.72 -6.05 10.76
C PHE A 72 -11.22 -4.74 10.15
N GLY A 73 -10.12 -4.22 10.71
CA GLY A 73 -9.47 -2.99 10.29
C GLY A 73 -8.40 -3.23 9.23
N VAL A 74 -8.51 -2.49 8.13
CA VAL A 74 -7.61 -2.49 6.98
C VAL A 74 -7.28 -1.06 6.64
N ALA A 75 -6.00 -0.80 6.38
CA ALA A 75 -5.53 0.43 5.78
C ALA A 75 -4.72 0.15 4.51
N ALA A 76 -4.68 1.16 3.65
CA ALA A 76 -3.86 1.16 2.47
C ALA A 76 -3.18 2.53 2.33
N GLY A 77 -2.01 2.54 1.74
CA GLY A 77 -1.27 3.77 1.44
C GLY A 77 -0.59 3.66 0.10
N ALA A 78 -0.53 4.74 -0.65
CA ALA A 78 0.19 4.78 -1.93
C ALA A 78 1.26 5.85 -1.95
N TRP A 79 2.34 5.55 -2.66
CA TRP A 79 3.27 6.56 -3.19
C TRP A 79 2.90 6.86 -4.63
N CYS A 80 2.63 8.12 -4.91
CA CYS A 80 2.11 8.58 -6.18
C CYS A 80 3.11 9.50 -6.89
N LEU A 81 3.15 9.39 -8.21
CA LEU A 81 3.91 10.24 -9.11
C LEU A 81 2.94 11.01 -10.02
N GLY A 82 3.29 12.23 -10.35
CA GLY A 82 2.59 13.06 -11.33
C GLY A 82 3.56 13.84 -12.20
N GLY A 83 3.02 14.55 -13.19
CA GLY A 83 3.78 15.33 -14.16
C GLY A 83 4.76 16.31 -13.52
N ALA A 84 5.81 16.65 -14.28
CA ALA A 84 6.88 17.57 -13.87
C ALA A 84 7.60 17.20 -12.57
N GLY A 85 7.68 15.89 -12.25
CA GLY A 85 8.38 15.40 -11.06
C GLY A 85 7.60 15.60 -9.77
N ARG A 86 6.29 15.89 -9.85
CA ARG A 86 5.43 15.92 -8.67
C ARG A 86 5.34 14.52 -8.07
N TYR A 87 5.44 14.43 -6.75
CA TYR A 87 5.20 13.20 -6.02
C TYR A 87 4.40 13.50 -4.75
N GLY A 88 3.79 12.47 -4.19
CA GLY A 88 3.08 12.57 -2.94
C GLY A 88 2.62 11.20 -2.46
N ARG A 89 1.77 11.20 -1.45
CA ARG A 89 1.21 9.98 -0.89
C ARG A 89 -0.26 10.17 -0.59
N THR A 90 -0.99 9.06 -0.63
CA THR A 90 -2.39 8.99 -0.25
C THR A 90 -2.60 7.84 0.71
N LEU A 91 -3.48 8.01 1.70
CA LEU A 91 -3.80 7.00 2.71
C LEU A 91 -5.31 6.75 2.73
N GLY A 92 -5.71 5.52 3.01
CA GLY A 92 -7.09 5.08 3.08
C GLY A 92 -7.28 4.00 4.13
N TYR A 93 -8.51 3.84 4.60
CA TYR A 93 -8.92 2.77 5.52
C TYR A 93 -10.27 2.22 5.10
N ASN A 94 -10.64 1.02 5.55
CA ASN A 94 -11.96 0.48 5.22
C ASN A 94 -13.06 1.06 6.12
N VAL A 95 -14.25 1.22 5.54
CA VAL A 95 -15.47 1.63 6.25
C VAL A 95 -16.59 0.65 5.91
N LYS A 96 -17.06 -0.09 6.92
CA LYS A 96 -18.12 -1.09 6.89
C LYS A 96 -19.03 -0.91 8.11
N LEU A 97 -20.03 -0.04 8.00
CA LEU A 97 -20.78 0.47 9.17
C LEU A 97 -21.85 -0.50 9.68
N ASP A 98 -22.62 -1.07 8.78
CA ASP A 98 -23.59 -2.11 9.06
C ASP A 98 -23.24 -3.31 8.17
N GLY A 99 -23.59 -4.53 8.55
CA GLY A 99 -23.36 -5.72 7.73
C GLY A 99 -24.13 -5.72 6.40
N THR A 100 -24.75 -4.60 6.04
CA THR A 100 -25.40 -4.37 4.77
C THR A 100 -24.35 -3.78 3.82
N ASP A 101 -24.34 -4.20 2.57
CA ASP A 101 -23.38 -3.69 1.58
C ASP A 101 -23.60 -2.20 1.20
N LEU A 102 -24.45 -1.47 1.93
CA LEU A 102 -24.76 -0.07 1.67
C LEU A 102 -23.54 0.84 1.82
N VAL A 103 -22.72 0.61 2.86
CA VAL A 103 -21.45 1.33 3.07
C VAL A 103 -20.34 0.31 3.18
N ASN A 104 -19.77 -0.06 2.03
CA ASN A 104 -18.68 -1.04 1.92
C ASN A 104 -17.50 -0.44 1.12
N ILE A 105 -16.79 0.48 1.77
CA ILE A 105 -15.64 1.18 1.21
C ILE A 105 -14.37 0.41 1.60
N HIS A 106 -13.59 -0.01 0.61
CA HIS A 106 -12.30 -0.65 0.83
C HIS A 106 -11.20 0.42 0.96
N ALA A 107 -10.10 0.08 1.64
CA ALA A 107 -9.02 1.03 1.87
C ALA A 107 -8.35 1.44 0.54
N GLU A 108 -8.21 0.47 -0.37
CA GLU A 108 -7.64 0.64 -1.71
C GLU A 108 -8.49 1.57 -2.57
N ASP A 109 -9.83 1.52 -2.47
CA ASP A 109 -10.74 2.43 -3.18
C ASP A 109 -10.45 3.89 -2.79
N GLN A 110 -10.26 4.16 -1.49
CA GLN A 110 -9.96 5.51 -1.01
C GLN A 110 -8.60 6.01 -1.52
N VAL A 111 -7.59 5.13 -1.51
CA VAL A 111 -6.23 5.48 -1.97
C VAL A 111 -6.23 5.89 -3.43
N VAL A 112 -6.88 5.10 -4.30
CA VAL A 112 -6.98 5.39 -5.74
C VAL A 112 -7.80 6.66 -5.98
N ALA A 113 -8.95 6.80 -5.32
CA ALA A 113 -9.78 8.00 -5.45
C ALA A 113 -9.06 9.29 -5.03
N LYS A 114 -8.35 9.26 -3.89
CA LYS A 114 -7.52 10.39 -3.42
C LYS A 114 -6.39 10.70 -4.41
N ALA A 115 -5.75 9.68 -4.97
CA ALA A 115 -4.67 9.87 -5.91
C ALA A 115 -5.17 10.54 -7.20
N GLU A 116 -6.33 10.10 -7.69
CA GLU A 116 -6.99 10.67 -8.85
C GLU A 116 -7.43 12.12 -8.63
N GLN A 117 -8.06 12.42 -7.49
CA GLN A 117 -8.49 13.77 -7.12
C GLN A 117 -7.31 14.74 -6.97
N ALA A 118 -6.17 14.26 -6.45
CA ALA A 118 -4.92 15.02 -6.39
C ALA A 118 -4.25 15.20 -7.77
N GLY A 119 -4.79 14.56 -8.81
CA GLY A 119 -4.31 14.62 -10.18
C GLY A 119 -3.00 13.88 -10.40
N PHE A 120 -2.64 12.90 -9.57
CA PHE A 120 -1.48 12.06 -9.85
C PHE A 120 -1.70 11.23 -11.11
N ASP A 121 -0.60 10.83 -11.75
CA ASP A 121 -0.62 10.05 -12.99
C ASP A 121 -0.36 8.57 -12.73
N THR A 122 0.34 8.23 -11.64
CA THR A 122 0.75 6.85 -11.35
C THR A 122 0.89 6.60 -9.84
N ILE A 123 0.55 5.39 -9.41
CA ILE A 123 0.83 4.79 -8.11
C ILE A 123 1.99 3.81 -8.30
N SER A 124 3.16 4.16 -7.80
CA SER A 124 4.37 3.34 -7.92
C SER A 124 4.46 2.28 -6.83
N VAL A 125 3.98 2.61 -5.63
CA VAL A 125 3.95 1.71 -4.47
C VAL A 125 2.55 1.75 -3.87
N LEU A 126 1.98 0.58 -3.59
CA LEU A 126 0.75 0.41 -2.84
C LEU A 126 1.03 -0.48 -1.63
N THR A 127 0.79 0.03 -0.44
CA THR A 127 0.88 -0.71 0.82
C THR A 127 -0.51 -1.11 1.29
N ILE A 128 -0.68 -2.30 1.86
CA ILE A 128 -1.93 -2.78 2.45
C ILE A 128 -1.62 -3.46 3.79
N ILE A 129 -2.29 -3.02 4.85
CA ILE A 129 -2.10 -3.54 6.20
C ILE A 129 -3.44 -3.98 6.75
N GLY A 130 -3.54 -5.25 7.10
CA GLY A 130 -4.73 -5.84 7.70
C GLY A 130 -4.47 -7.28 8.12
N PRO A 131 -5.31 -7.84 9.00
CA PRO A 131 -5.20 -9.24 9.37
C PRO A 131 -5.46 -10.11 8.13
N PRO A 132 -4.73 -11.25 7.98
CA PRO A 132 -4.98 -12.17 6.88
C PRO A 132 -6.44 -12.61 6.86
N GLN A 133 -7.04 -12.62 5.68
CA GLN A 133 -8.39 -13.08 5.45
C GLN A 133 -8.41 -13.91 4.18
N GLU A 134 -9.23 -14.96 4.16
CA GLU A 134 -9.51 -15.67 2.92
C GLU A 134 -10.18 -14.73 1.92
N ASP A 135 -9.63 -14.68 0.71
CA ASP A 135 -10.23 -13.96 -0.39
C ASP A 135 -11.39 -14.78 -0.96
N HIS A 136 -12.62 -14.35 -0.70
CA HIS A 136 -13.83 -15.03 -1.16
C HIS A 136 -13.91 -15.21 -2.68
N ALA A 137 -13.23 -14.38 -3.48
CA ALA A 137 -13.23 -14.50 -4.94
C ALA A 137 -12.37 -15.69 -5.42
N SER A 138 -11.21 -15.91 -4.80
CA SER A 138 -10.28 -16.97 -5.21
C SER A 138 -10.25 -18.19 -4.27
N GLY A 139 -10.89 -18.10 -3.09
CA GLY A 139 -10.80 -19.10 -2.01
C GLY A 139 -9.41 -19.25 -1.40
N LYS A 140 -8.55 -18.23 -1.49
CA LYS A 140 -7.16 -18.30 -1.04
C LYS A 140 -6.96 -17.53 0.24
N LEU A 141 -6.31 -18.18 1.21
CA LEU A 141 -5.77 -17.55 2.40
C LEU A 141 -4.27 -17.37 2.22
N THR A 142 -3.81 -16.13 2.27
CA THR A 142 -2.40 -15.74 2.14
C THR A 142 -1.81 -15.37 3.49
N GLU A 143 -0.49 -15.26 3.57
CA GLU A 143 0.18 -14.97 4.85
C GLU A 143 -0.05 -13.54 5.36
N THR A 144 -0.33 -12.63 4.43
CA THR A 144 -0.75 -11.24 4.66
C THR A 144 -2.07 -10.98 3.93
N LEU A 145 -2.69 -9.81 4.15
CA LEU A 145 -3.91 -9.44 3.43
C LEU A 145 -3.57 -8.89 2.03
N HIS A 146 -3.87 -9.67 1.00
CA HIS A 146 -3.84 -9.20 -0.39
C HIS A 146 -5.11 -8.41 -0.75
N PRO A 147 -5.06 -7.54 -1.79
CA PRO A 147 -6.29 -6.92 -2.30
C PRO A 147 -7.26 -8.02 -2.73
N CYS A 148 -8.53 -7.92 -2.30
CA CYS A 148 -9.56 -8.89 -2.66
C CYS A 148 -9.91 -8.86 -4.16
N GLY A 149 -10.73 -9.80 -4.65
CA GLY A 149 -11.13 -9.86 -6.07
C GLY A 149 -11.61 -8.51 -6.65
N ARG A 150 -12.51 -7.82 -5.94
CA ARG A 150 -13.01 -6.49 -6.35
C ARG A 150 -11.89 -5.45 -6.44
N CYS A 151 -11.00 -5.41 -5.45
CA CYS A 151 -9.89 -4.47 -5.42
C CYS A 151 -8.89 -4.76 -6.55
N ARG A 152 -8.58 -6.05 -6.82
CA ARG A 152 -7.69 -6.41 -7.94
C ARG A 152 -8.25 -5.94 -9.27
N SER A 153 -9.52 -6.19 -9.55
CA SER A 153 -10.18 -5.69 -10.78
C SER A 153 -10.13 -4.16 -10.86
N MET A 154 -10.48 -3.46 -9.78
CA MET A 154 -10.43 -2.00 -9.73
C MET A 154 -9.02 -1.45 -9.97
N LEU A 155 -8.00 -2.06 -9.35
CA LEU A 155 -6.60 -1.67 -9.52
C LEU A 155 -6.15 -1.92 -10.97
N SER A 156 -6.47 -3.07 -11.57
CA SER A 156 -6.13 -3.36 -12.97
C SER A 156 -6.81 -2.45 -13.99
N GLU A 157 -8.00 -1.95 -13.67
CA GLU A 157 -8.74 -1.01 -14.53
C GLU A 157 -8.31 0.45 -14.36
N SER A 158 -7.63 0.77 -13.26
CA SER A 158 -7.26 2.15 -12.93
C SER A 158 -6.08 2.61 -13.80
N PRO A 159 -6.17 3.78 -14.48
CA PRO A 159 -5.05 4.31 -15.24
C PRO A 159 -3.87 4.73 -14.36
N LEU A 160 -4.08 4.85 -13.04
CA LEU A 160 -3.03 5.19 -12.08
C LEU A 160 -2.16 3.98 -11.71
N VAL A 161 -2.59 2.76 -12.00
CA VAL A 161 -1.92 1.54 -11.52
C VAL A 161 -1.45 0.74 -12.73
N THR A 162 -0.24 0.22 -12.66
CA THR A 162 0.32 -0.63 -13.72
C THR A 162 0.50 -2.05 -13.20
N GLU A 163 0.74 -2.99 -14.11
CA GLU A 163 1.08 -4.37 -13.76
C GLU A 163 2.33 -4.45 -12.87
N ASP A 164 3.23 -3.47 -12.98
CA ASP A 164 4.51 -3.37 -12.27
C ASP A 164 4.41 -2.57 -10.96
N THR A 165 3.26 -1.99 -10.63
CA THR A 165 3.06 -1.30 -9.35
C THR A 165 3.47 -2.24 -8.20
N LEU A 166 4.40 -1.78 -7.36
CA LEU A 166 4.89 -2.55 -6.22
C LEU A 166 3.80 -2.60 -5.15
N VAL A 167 3.24 -3.78 -4.92
CA VAL A 167 2.32 -4.06 -3.83
C VAL A 167 3.08 -4.61 -2.65
N VAL A 168 2.95 -3.95 -1.50
CA VAL A 168 3.56 -4.35 -0.23
C VAL A 168 2.46 -4.62 0.77
N THR A 169 2.27 -5.88 1.14
CA THR A 169 1.23 -6.29 2.08
C THR A 169 1.86 -6.73 3.39
N ALA A 170 1.24 -6.41 4.51
CA ALA A 170 1.78 -6.77 5.83
C ALA A 170 0.68 -7.17 6.82
N ARG A 171 1.05 -8.03 7.77
CA ARG A 171 0.27 -8.22 8.99
C ARG A 171 0.32 -6.95 9.86
N PRO A 172 -0.70 -6.70 10.71
CA PRO A 172 -0.70 -5.52 11.58
C PRO A 172 0.50 -5.42 12.54
N ASP A 173 1.08 -6.56 12.93
CA ASP A 173 2.26 -6.64 13.79
C ASP A 173 3.59 -6.65 13.02
N PHE A 174 3.54 -6.53 11.70
CA PHE A 174 4.68 -6.63 10.79
C PHE A 174 5.52 -7.90 10.92
N THR A 175 5.00 -8.98 11.52
CA THR A 175 5.72 -10.27 11.60
C THR A 175 5.87 -10.92 10.23
N VAL A 176 4.97 -10.59 9.29
CA VAL A 176 5.07 -11.00 7.89
C VAL A 176 4.84 -9.79 7.01
N VAL A 177 5.76 -9.57 6.07
CA VAL A 177 5.67 -8.56 5.02
C VAL A 177 5.93 -9.22 3.67
N GLN A 178 5.06 -8.98 2.70
CA GLN A 178 5.18 -9.52 1.35
C GLN A 178 5.34 -8.39 0.33
N PHE A 179 6.18 -8.63 -0.67
CA PHE A 179 6.46 -7.70 -1.76
C PHE A 179 6.22 -8.41 -3.09
N ALA A 180 5.43 -7.80 -3.96
CA ALA A 180 5.12 -8.34 -5.28
C ALA A 180 4.68 -7.23 -6.23
N SER A 181 4.77 -7.46 -7.54
CA SER A 181 4.04 -6.62 -8.50
C SER A 181 2.54 -6.90 -8.41
N LEU A 182 1.69 -5.97 -8.85
CA LEU A 182 0.25 -6.23 -8.97
C LEU A 182 -0.02 -7.46 -9.85
N SER A 183 0.70 -7.62 -10.96
CA SER A 183 0.58 -8.79 -11.84
C SER A 183 0.91 -10.11 -11.12
N ALA A 184 1.93 -10.13 -10.26
CA ALA A 184 2.28 -11.31 -9.48
C ALA A 184 1.21 -11.64 -8.42
N ILE A 185 0.62 -10.63 -7.78
CA ILE A 185 -0.53 -10.82 -6.87
C ILE A 185 -1.72 -11.42 -7.63
N ILE A 186 -2.08 -10.89 -8.80
CA ILE A 186 -3.18 -11.42 -9.61
C ILE A 186 -2.91 -12.87 -10.03
N ALA A 187 -1.71 -13.15 -10.56
CA ALA A 187 -1.31 -14.51 -10.93
C ALA A 187 -1.39 -15.49 -9.75
N ALA A 188 -0.98 -15.04 -8.55
CA ALA A 188 -1.10 -15.82 -7.32
C ALA A 188 -2.54 -16.20 -7.00
N HIS A 189 -3.50 -15.30 -7.25
CA HIS A 189 -4.93 -15.56 -7.02
C HIS A 189 -5.57 -16.38 -8.14
N ASP A 190 -5.06 -16.31 -9.37
CA ASP A 190 -5.54 -17.08 -10.53
C ASP A 190 -5.02 -18.52 -10.60
N GLY A 191 -4.14 -18.92 -9.66
CA GLY A 191 -3.66 -20.31 -9.55
C GLY A 191 -2.40 -20.58 -10.35
N GLN A 192 -1.70 -19.53 -10.79
CA GLN A 192 -0.39 -19.69 -11.40
C GLN A 192 0.61 -20.20 -10.35
N PRO A 193 1.45 -21.19 -10.69
CA PRO A 193 2.46 -21.70 -9.79
C PRO A 193 3.59 -20.68 -9.61
N ASN A 194 4.08 -20.54 -8.38
CA ASN A 194 5.26 -19.75 -8.02
C ASN A 194 5.23 -18.28 -8.52
N PRO A 195 4.20 -17.50 -8.15
CA PRO A 195 4.20 -16.06 -8.40
C PRO A 195 5.42 -15.44 -7.71
N ALA A 196 6.01 -14.39 -8.31
CA ALA A 196 7.18 -13.70 -7.79
C ALA A 196 6.87 -12.85 -6.53
N ILE A 197 6.32 -13.48 -5.50
CA ILE A 197 6.03 -12.88 -4.19
C ILE A 197 7.22 -13.15 -3.27
N GLN A 198 7.80 -12.09 -2.74
CA GLN A 198 8.88 -12.16 -1.77
C GLN A 198 8.28 -12.02 -0.37
N THR A 199 8.34 -13.08 0.43
CA THR A 199 7.94 -13.04 1.83
C THR A 199 9.14 -12.77 2.72
N PHE A 200 8.95 -11.87 3.69
CA PHE A 200 9.87 -11.65 4.80
C PHE A 200 9.15 -11.93 6.11
N GLU A 201 9.71 -12.86 6.89
CA GLU A 201 9.20 -13.25 8.20
C GLU A 201 10.13 -12.76 9.30
N PHE A 202 9.54 -12.19 10.34
CA PHE A 202 10.22 -11.70 11.53
C PHE A 202 9.66 -12.42 12.75
N PRO A 203 10.52 -12.96 13.65
CA PRO A 203 10.04 -13.63 14.87
C PRO A 203 9.20 -12.73 15.78
N THR A 204 9.45 -11.43 15.73
CA THR A 204 8.74 -10.37 16.44
C THR A 204 8.69 -9.12 15.56
N THR A 205 7.82 -8.15 15.89
CA THR A 205 7.78 -6.84 15.21
C THR A 205 9.18 -6.22 15.21
N PRO A 206 9.79 -5.98 14.02
CA PRO A 206 11.10 -5.39 13.93
C PRO A 206 11.15 -4.03 14.63
N ALA A 207 12.22 -3.73 15.37
CA ALA A 207 12.34 -2.46 16.10
C ALA A 207 12.23 -1.21 15.20
N ILE A 208 12.53 -1.33 13.90
CA ILE A 208 12.33 -0.23 12.94
C ILE A 208 10.86 -0.02 12.56
N LEU A 209 10.04 -1.06 12.68
CA LEU A 209 8.61 -1.07 12.35
C LEU A 209 7.74 -0.88 13.59
N GLN A 210 8.34 -0.83 14.77
CA GLN A 210 7.63 -0.37 15.96
C GLN A 210 7.37 1.12 15.77
N PRO A 211 6.14 1.60 16.06
CA PRO A 211 5.90 3.03 16.18
C PRO A 211 6.98 3.57 17.11
N ARG A 212 7.89 4.39 16.58
CA ARG A 212 8.72 5.16 17.49
C ARG A 212 7.74 6.01 18.26
N ASP A 213 7.96 6.18 19.56
CA ASP A 213 7.42 7.31 20.29
C ASP A 213 8.04 8.58 19.68
N LEU A 214 7.65 8.90 18.44
CA LEU A 214 7.75 10.25 17.92
C LEU A 214 6.86 11.05 18.86
N PRO A 215 7.41 12.09 19.51
CA PRO A 215 6.58 12.97 20.30
C PRO A 215 5.40 13.40 19.41
N SER A 216 4.17 13.26 19.92
CA SER A 216 2.91 13.38 19.15
C SER A 216 2.75 14.69 18.36
N ASP A 217 3.63 15.65 18.64
CA ASP A 217 3.80 16.97 18.08
C ASP A 217 4.87 17.05 16.97
N TRP A 218 5.25 15.96 16.29
CA TRP A 218 6.25 15.99 15.20
C TRP A 218 5.73 15.35 13.90
N GLU A 219 6.10 15.91 12.75
CA GLU A 219 5.78 15.38 11.42
C GLU A 219 6.99 15.51 10.47
N ILE A 220 6.97 14.78 9.35
CA ILE A 220 8.01 14.87 8.32
C ILE A 220 7.50 15.78 7.19
N VAL A 221 8.02 17.00 7.11
CA VAL A 221 7.72 17.99 6.05
C VAL A 221 8.91 18.09 5.11
N SER A 222 8.73 17.74 3.83
CA SER A 222 9.78 17.88 2.79
C SER A 222 11.12 17.22 3.14
N GLY A 223 11.10 16.07 3.83
CA GLY A 223 12.31 15.34 4.23
C GLY A 223 13.02 15.89 5.47
N ARG A 224 12.38 16.80 6.22
CA ARG A 224 12.84 17.31 7.51
C ARG A 224 11.87 16.90 8.61
N VAL A 225 12.40 16.57 9.78
CA VAL A 225 11.64 16.28 10.99
C VAL A 225 11.33 17.62 11.65
N GLU A 226 10.08 18.06 11.59
CA GLU A 226 9.62 19.37 12.08
C GLU A 226 8.53 19.17 13.14
N PRO A 227 8.37 20.11 14.10
CA PRO A 227 7.20 20.10 14.98
C PRO A 227 5.93 20.20 14.15
N ARG A 228 5.03 19.24 14.31
CA ARG A 228 3.71 19.18 13.71
C ARG A 228 2.98 20.49 14.03
N ALA A 229 2.79 21.32 13.01
CA ALA A 229 1.77 22.35 13.11
C ALA A 229 0.45 21.58 13.25
N VAL A 230 -0.14 21.57 14.45
CA VAL A 230 -1.42 20.89 14.70
C VAL A 230 -2.41 21.44 13.68
N PRO A 231 -2.81 20.68 12.63
CA PRO A 231 -4.01 21.03 11.92
C PRO A 231 -5.12 20.79 12.95
N GLU A 232 -5.99 21.77 13.16
CA GLU A 232 -7.26 21.45 13.79
C GLU A 232 -7.83 20.25 13.04
N ILE A 233 -7.95 19.10 13.72
CA ILE A 233 -8.67 17.96 13.17
C ILE A 233 -10.12 18.39 13.16
N ASP A 234 -10.53 18.96 12.04
CA ASP A 234 -11.93 19.19 11.74
C ASP A 234 -12.60 17.82 11.61
N SER A 235 -13.75 17.66 12.26
CA SER A 235 -14.67 16.54 12.08
C SER A 235 -15.13 16.32 10.63
N SER A 236 -14.74 17.20 9.69
CA SER A 236 -14.78 17.01 8.24
C SER A 236 -13.75 16.01 7.66
N ASP A 237 -12.95 15.32 8.48
CA ASP A 237 -11.93 14.35 8.05
C ASP A 237 -12.51 13.09 7.37
N PHE A 238 -13.83 12.87 7.48
CA PHE A 238 -14.55 12.20 6.40
C PHE A 238 -14.78 13.25 5.33
N ASP A 239 -13.84 13.34 4.38
CA ASP A 239 -14.02 14.21 3.23
C ASP A 239 -15.28 13.75 2.51
N GLU A 240 -16.40 14.42 2.78
CA GLU A 240 -17.69 14.11 2.18
C GLU A 240 -17.55 14.13 0.66
N SER A 241 -16.62 14.91 0.10
CA SER A 241 -16.35 14.91 -1.32
C SER A 241 -15.78 13.57 -1.81
N ILE A 242 -14.96 12.87 -1.02
CA ILE A 242 -14.46 11.53 -1.32
C ILE A 242 -15.58 10.51 -1.19
N GLY A 243 -16.37 10.58 -0.11
CA GLY A 243 -17.53 9.71 0.06
C GLY A 243 -18.53 9.85 -1.10
N LEU A 244 -18.85 11.08 -1.49
CA LEU A 244 -19.71 11.42 -2.61
C LEU A 244 -19.10 11.01 -3.95
N TYR A 245 -17.79 11.19 -4.13
CA TYR A 245 -17.08 10.75 -5.32
C TYR A 245 -17.12 9.23 -5.50
N LEU A 246 -16.82 8.47 -4.43
CA LEU A 246 -16.89 7.02 -4.42
C LEU A 246 -18.33 6.54 -4.68
N LEU A 247 -19.32 7.21 -4.07
CA LEU A 247 -20.73 6.92 -4.30
C LEU A 247 -21.15 7.22 -5.75
N GLN A 248 -20.66 8.31 -6.34
CA GLN A 248 -20.89 8.65 -7.74
C GLN A 248 -20.29 7.60 -8.66
N ARG A 249 -19.02 7.22 -8.47
CA ARG A 249 -18.35 6.16 -9.24
C ARG A 249 -19.07 4.82 -9.14
N TYR A 250 -19.55 4.48 -7.94
CA TYR A 250 -20.36 3.28 -7.73
C TYR A 250 -21.66 3.32 -8.54
N ARG A 251 -22.38 4.46 -8.54
CA ARG A 251 -23.59 4.66 -9.35
C ARG A 251 -23.31 4.59 -10.85
N GLU A 252 -22.20 5.16 -11.31
CA GLU A 252 -21.77 5.08 -12.70
C GLU A 252 -21.51 3.63 -13.14
N ARG A 253 -20.83 2.83 -12.30
CA ARG A 253 -20.63 1.39 -12.57
C ARG A 253 -21.93 0.60 -12.62
N LEU A 254 -22.86 0.84 -11.70
CA LEU A 254 -24.20 0.24 -11.72
C LEU A 254 -24.98 0.60 -13.00
N ALA A 255 -24.89 1.87 -13.44
CA ALA A 255 -25.57 2.33 -14.66
C ALA A 255 -25.01 1.68 -15.94
N LEU A 256 -23.73 1.29 -15.92
CA LEU A 256 -23.07 0.60 -17.03
C LEU A 256 -23.28 -0.92 -17.03
N GLY A 257 -24.04 -1.48 -16.07
CA GLY A 257 -24.29 -2.91 -15.97
C GLY A 257 -23.09 -3.73 -15.48
N GLY A 258 -22.11 -3.08 -14.84
CA GLY A 258 -20.94 -3.75 -14.27
C GLY A 258 -21.20 -4.26 -12.85
N LEU A 259 -21.85 -5.43 -12.73
CA LEU A 259 -21.76 -6.34 -11.58
C LEU A 259 -21.87 -7.80 -12.07
#